data_AF-A0A7Y5F220-F1
#
_entry.id   AF-A0A7Y5F220-F1
#
_cell.length_a   1.000
_cell.length_b   1.000
_cell.length_c   1.000
_cell.angle_alpha   90.00
_cell.angle_beta   90.00
_cell.angle_gamma   90.00
#
_symmetry.space_group_name_H-M   'P 1'
#
loop_
_entity.id
_entity.type
_entity.pdbx_description
1 polymer ?
#
loop_
_entity_poly.entity_id
_entity_poly.type
_entity_poly.pdbx_seq_one_letter_code
_entity_poly.pdbx_strand_id
1 'polypeptide(L)'
;MASRTSGSSKFSDRGGHLGKQFPFGFPLYAAGHIPGAINLAAYRKAEVDGSFKAWCAPIVREDGMSKSPEELIVLVQSVGITSAKENITHCLSGGLSTNAWFVLTQLLGDPNLREHDRFWAEWGNPVDMPVEK
;
A
#
# COMPACT_ATOMS: atom_id res chain seq x y z
N MET A 1 8.16 -39.21 -28.37
CA MET A 1 9.49 -38.61 -28.48
C MET A 1 9.31 -37.10 -28.53
N ALA A 2 9.84 -36.40 -27.54
CA ALA A 2 9.72 -34.95 -27.35
C ALA A 2 10.97 -34.25 -27.87
N SER A 3 10.81 -33.06 -28.46
CA SER A 3 11.89 -32.06 -28.50
C SER A 3 11.29 -30.66 -28.45
N ARG A 4 11.21 -30.09 -27.23
CA ARG A 4 11.06 -28.65 -27.01
C ARG A 4 12.46 -28.09 -26.81
N THR A 5 12.86 -27.16 -27.67
CA THR A 5 14.07 -26.36 -27.51
C THR A 5 13.82 -25.26 -26.46
N SER A 6 14.66 -25.26 -25.43
CA SER A 6 14.66 -24.37 -24.27
C SER A 6 15.19 -22.98 -24.62
N GLY A 7 14.35 -21.94 -24.48
CA GLY A 7 14.80 -20.55 -24.37
C GLY A 7 14.97 -20.19 -22.89
N SER A 8 16.21 -19.95 -22.48
CA SER A 8 16.60 -19.61 -21.11
C SER A 8 16.18 -18.18 -20.75
N SER A 9 15.22 -18.02 -19.82
CA SER A 9 15.07 -16.76 -19.08
C SER A 9 16.01 -16.80 -17.86
N LYS A 10 16.78 -15.72 -17.69
CA LYS A 10 17.69 -15.55 -16.57
C LYS A 10 16.88 -15.41 -15.27
N PHE A 11 16.82 -16.49 -14.49
CA PHE A 11 16.39 -16.48 -13.10
C PHE A 11 17.53 -15.87 -12.26
N SER A 12 17.45 -14.57 -12.01
CA SER A 12 18.47 -13.82 -11.27
C SER A 12 18.07 -13.69 -9.80
N ASP A 13 18.69 -14.54 -9.00
CA ASP A 13 19.21 -14.28 -7.65
C ASP A 13 18.34 -13.45 -6.68
N ARG A 14 17.52 -14.16 -5.89
CA ARG A 14 17.18 -13.75 -4.52
C ARG A 14 17.63 -14.81 -3.54
N GLY A 15 18.92 -15.13 -3.60
CA GLY A 15 19.62 -15.94 -2.61
C GLY A 15 20.06 -15.11 -1.41
N GLY A 16 19.36 -15.28 -0.30
CA GLY A 16 19.81 -14.94 1.05
C GLY A 16 19.67 -13.48 1.42
N HIS A 17 18.92 -13.20 2.49
CA HIS A 17 19.20 -12.21 3.54
C HIS A 17 18.23 -12.53 4.70
N LEU A 18 18.46 -13.68 5.35
CA LEU A 18 17.95 -13.91 6.69
C LEU A 18 18.66 -12.91 7.61
N GLY A 19 17.91 -12.03 8.25
CA GLY A 19 18.36 -11.41 9.51
C GLY A 19 18.44 -9.90 9.54
N LYS A 20 17.29 -9.21 9.37
CA LYS A 20 16.94 -8.04 10.20
C LYS A 20 15.43 -8.06 10.47
N GLN A 21 15.06 -8.59 11.63
CA GLN A 21 13.69 -8.62 12.11
C GLN A 21 13.30 -7.21 12.56
N PHE A 22 12.21 -6.64 12.05
CA PHE A 22 11.56 -5.50 12.73
C PHE A 22 11.14 -5.96 14.15
N PRO A 23 11.05 -5.07 15.16
CA PRO A 23 10.73 -5.44 16.54
C PRO A 23 9.40 -6.18 16.75
N PHE A 24 8.62 -6.43 15.68
CA PHE A 24 7.36 -7.16 15.68
C PHE A 24 7.40 -8.50 14.93
N GLY A 25 8.57 -9.07 14.65
CA GLY A 25 8.66 -10.45 14.19
C GLY A 25 8.33 -10.70 12.71
N PHE A 26 7.94 -9.67 11.97
CA PHE A 26 7.60 -9.79 10.55
C PHE A 26 8.84 -9.97 9.65
N PRO A 27 8.80 -10.88 8.65
CA PRO A 27 9.87 -11.03 7.67
C PRO A 27 10.06 -9.75 6.85
N LEU A 28 11.29 -9.50 6.39
CA LEU A 28 11.59 -8.40 5.48
C LEU A 28 10.84 -8.60 4.16
N TYR A 29 9.86 -7.73 3.89
CA TYR A 29 9.13 -7.74 2.63
C TYR A 29 9.99 -7.20 1.49
N ALA A 30 9.71 -7.63 0.25
CA ALA A 30 10.31 -6.98 -0.91
C ALA A 30 10.03 -5.46 -0.88
N ALA A 31 11.05 -4.66 -1.16
CA ALA A 31 10.87 -3.23 -1.40
C ALA A 31 10.17 -3.03 -2.75
N GLY A 32 9.10 -2.25 -2.76
CA GLY A 32 8.30 -1.95 -3.96
C GLY A 32 6.83 -1.76 -3.62
N HIS A 33 5.99 -1.87 -4.65
CA HIS A 33 4.53 -1.83 -4.55
C HIS A 33 3.87 -2.82 -5.52
N ILE A 34 2.56 -3.02 -5.36
CA ILE A 34 1.76 -3.84 -6.27
C ILE A 34 1.78 -3.16 -7.65
N PRO A 35 2.01 -3.91 -8.74
CA PRO A 35 2.00 -3.35 -10.08
C PRO A 35 0.69 -2.61 -10.41
N GLY A 36 0.80 -1.40 -10.96
CA GLY A 36 -0.36 -0.58 -11.32
C GLY A 36 -1.14 0.02 -10.14
N ALA A 37 -0.66 -0.14 -8.91
CA ALA A 37 -1.28 0.51 -7.75
C ALA A 37 -1.10 2.04 -7.80
N ILE A 38 -2.17 2.77 -7.45
CA ILE A 38 -2.13 4.23 -7.32
C ILE A 38 -1.72 4.57 -5.89
N ASN A 39 -0.71 5.43 -5.75
CA ASN A 39 -0.18 5.79 -4.44
C ASN A 39 -0.91 7.00 -3.84
N LEU A 40 -1.67 6.77 -2.77
CA LEU A 40 -2.12 7.82 -1.87
C LEU A 40 -1.06 8.02 -0.78
N ALA A 41 -0.08 8.89 -1.07
CA ALA A 41 1.18 8.94 -0.34
C ALA A 41 1.01 9.27 1.15
N ALA A 42 1.24 8.26 2.00
CA ALA A 42 1.39 8.45 3.43
C ALA A 42 2.71 9.16 3.77
N TYR A 43 2.72 9.93 4.85
CA TYR A 43 3.90 10.67 5.29
C TYR A 43 4.28 10.32 6.72
N ARG A 44 5.57 10.46 7.03
CA ARG A 44 6.12 10.22 8.35
C ARG A 44 5.90 11.43 9.24
N LYS A 45 5.21 11.24 10.36
CA LYS A 45 5.15 12.22 11.45
C LYS A 45 6.29 11.93 12.44
N ALA A 46 7.02 12.97 12.81
CA ALA A 46 8.09 12.91 13.79
C ALA A 46 7.68 13.62 15.09
N GLU A 47 8.29 13.24 16.20
CA GLU A 47 8.27 14.06 17.43
C GLU A 47 9.21 15.28 17.28
N VAL A 48 9.17 16.18 18.27
CA VAL A 48 10.01 17.41 18.28
C VAL A 48 11.50 17.08 18.22
N ASP A 49 11.92 15.94 18.79
CA ASP A 49 13.30 15.46 18.75
C ASP A 49 13.68 14.75 17.43
N GLY A 50 12.76 14.68 16.47
CA GLY A 50 12.95 14.02 15.18
C GLY A 50 12.73 12.51 15.19
N SER A 51 12.43 11.89 16.34
CA SER A 51 12.11 10.47 16.44
C SER A 51 10.81 10.13 15.71
N PHE A 52 10.65 8.87 15.28
CA PHE A 52 9.43 8.44 14.57
C PHE A 52 8.24 8.42 15.52
N LYS A 53 7.16 9.11 15.16
CA LYS A 53 5.90 9.08 15.90
C LYS A 53 4.89 8.14 15.25
N ALA A 54 4.57 8.38 13.98
CA ALA A 54 3.54 7.65 13.27
C ALA A 54 3.65 7.80 11.75
N TRP A 55 2.99 6.91 11.03
CA TRP A 55 2.60 7.14 9.63
C TRP A 55 1.23 7.81 9.60
N CYS A 56 1.06 8.79 8.72
CA CYS A 56 -0.19 9.54 8.55
C CYS A 56 -0.66 9.47 7.10
N ALA A 57 -1.96 9.21 6.92
CA ALA A 57 -2.60 9.26 5.61
C ALA A 57 -2.98 10.72 5.27
N PRO A 58 -2.89 11.14 4.00
CA PRO A 58 -3.14 12.52 3.57
C PRO A 58 -4.63 12.93 3.62
N ILE A 59 -5.50 12.06 4.12
CA ILE A 59 -6.95 12.22 4.31
C ILE A 59 -7.32 12.76 5.70
N VAL A 60 -6.35 12.83 6.61
CA VAL A 60 -6.49 13.34 7.98
C VAL A 60 -5.73 14.67 8.08
N ARG A 61 -6.30 15.63 8.79
CA ARG A 61 -5.69 16.92 9.13
C ARG A 61 -4.74 16.76 10.32
N GLU A 62 -3.98 17.81 10.62
CA GLU A 62 -2.98 17.76 11.71
C GLU A 62 -3.59 17.53 13.10
N ASP A 63 -4.84 17.96 13.29
CA ASP A 63 -5.63 17.80 14.52
C ASP A 63 -6.20 16.39 14.70
N GLY A 64 -5.98 15.49 13.74
CA GLY A 64 -6.46 14.11 13.77
C GLY A 64 -7.88 13.92 13.22
N MET A 65 -8.55 15.00 12.80
CA MET A 65 -9.85 14.91 12.15
C MET A 65 -9.70 14.64 10.65
N SER A 66 -10.68 13.97 10.05
CA SER A 66 -10.74 13.83 8.60
C SER A 66 -10.83 15.20 7.92
N LYS A 67 -10.26 15.30 6.71
CA LYS A 67 -10.49 16.43 5.82
C LYS A 67 -11.97 16.55 5.43
N SER A 68 -12.38 17.73 4.96
CA SER A 68 -13.76 17.92 4.47
C SER A 68 -14.02 17.07 3.22
N PRO A 69 -15.28 16.74 2.89
CA PRO A 69 -15.61 16.02 1.67
C PRO A 69 -15.03 16.66 0.41
N GLU A 70 -15.05 17.99 0.30
CA GLU A 70 -14.53 18.73 -0.85
C GLU A 70 -13.02 18.59 -0.98
N GLU A 71 -12.28 18.71 0.14
CA GLU A 71 -10.84 18.50 0.18
C GLU A 71 -10.46 17.06 -0.18
N LEU A 72 -11.25 16.09 0.28
CA LEU A 72 -11.03 14.67 -0.01
C LEU A 72 -11.26 14.37 -1.49
N ILE A 73 -12.32 14.91 -2.10
CA ILE A 73 -12.60 14.74 -3.54
C ILE A 73 -11.42 15.27 -4.37
N VAL A 74 -10.96 16.49 -4.07
CA VAL A 74 -9.82 17.09 -4.78
C VAL A 74 -8.56 16.22 -4.61
N LEU A 75 -8.30 15.75 -3.39
CA LEU A 75 -7.14 14.91 -3.10
C LEU A 75 -7.17 13.61 -3.90
N VAL A 76 -8.26 12.83 -3.84
CA VAL A 76 -8.32 11.52 -4.51
C VAL A 76 -8.32 11.66 -6.03
N GLN A 77 -8.98 12.69 -6.58
CA GLN A 77 -8.96 12.96 -8.01
C GLN A 77 -7.58 13.39 -8.51
N SER A 78 -6.79 14.11 -7.70
CA SER A 78 -5.43 14.53 -8.07
C SER A 78 -4.48 13.35 -8.31
N VAL A 79 -4.77 12.19 -7.71
CA VAL A 79 -4.02 10.93 -7.92
C VAL A 79 -4.74 9.97 -8.88
N GLY A 80 -5.86 10.39 -9.50
CA GLY A 80 -6.59 9.59 -10.49
C GLY A 80 -7.52 8.53 -9.88
N ILE A 81 -7.90 8.68 -8.61
CA ILE A 81 -8.91 7.83 -7.96
C ILE A 81 -10.28 8.48 -8.17
N THR A 82 -11.21 7.69 -8.71
CA THR A 82 -12.58 8.11 -9.00
C THR A 82 -13.56 6.99 -8.70
N SER A 83 -14.77 7.31 -8.23
CA SER A 83 -15.82 6.31 -7.94
C SER A 83 -16.47 5.68 -9.18
N ALA A 84 -16.05 6.06 -10.39
CA ALA A 84 -16.51 5.50 -11.66
C ALA A 84 -16.05 4.04 -11.88
N LYS A 85 -15.06 3.58 -11.12
CA LYS A 85 -14.54 2.21 -11.14
C LYS A 85 -14.48 1.67 -9.72
N GLU A 86 -14.40 0.35 -9.60
CA GLU A 86 -14.08 -0.30 -8.34
C GLU A 86 -12.67 0.10 -7.90
N ASN A 87 -12.56 0.54 -6.65
CA ASN A 87 -11.30 0.91 -6.04
C ASN A 87 -11.07 -0.01 -4.85
N ILE A 88 -9.83 -0.45 -4.67
CA ILE A 88 -9.46 -1.36 -3.58
C ILE A 88 -8.30 -0.73 -2.82
N THR A 89 -8.49 -0.45 -1.53
CA THR A 89 -7.42 0.09 -0.68
C THR A 89 -6.54 -1.03 -0.14
N HIS A 90 -5.24 -0.77 -0.05
CA HIS A 90 -4.29 -1.64 0.64
C HIS A 90 -3.13 -0.81 1.19
N CYS A 91 -2.45 -1.33 2.21
CA CYS A 91 -1.22 -0.74 2.73
C CYS A 91 -0.26 -1.84 3.20
N LEU A 92 0.59 -1.57 4.21
CA LEU A 92 1.51 -2.57 4.75
C LEU A 92 0.78 -3.66 5.56
N SER A 93 -0.06 -3.24 6.50
CA SER A 93 -0.67 -4.11 7.53
C SER A 93 -2.07 -3.63 7.98
N GLY A 94 -2.82 -3.00 7.08
CA GLY A 94 -4.22 -2.59 7.31
C GLY A 94 -4.44 -1.18 7.86
N GLY A 95 -3.62 -0.71 8.80
CA GLY A 95 -3.94 0.52 9.55
C GLY A 95 -4.28 1.77 8.71
N LEU A 96 -3.50 2.05 7.67
CA LEU A 96 -3.74 3.21 6.79
C LEU A 96 -4.83 2.94 5.74
N SER A 97 -4.91 1.71 5.22
CA SER A 97 -5.91 1.35 4.22
C SER A 97 -7.31 1.33 4.78
N THR A 98 -7.48 0.85 6.02
CA THR A 98 -8.77 0.84 6.73
C THR A 98 -9.21 2.27 7.03
N ASN A 99 -8.28 3.16 7.41
CA ASN A 99 -8.58 4.57 7.61
C ASN A 99 -9.08 5.23 6.31
N ALA A 100 -8.39 5.00 5.19
CA ALA A 100 -8.81 5.48 3.88
C ALA A 100 -10.15 4.91 3.44
N TRP A 101 -10.34 3.60 3.59
CA TRP A 101 -11.61 2.94 3.30
C TRP A 101 -12.76 3.56 4.10
N PHE A 102 -12.59 3.73 5.41
CA PHE A 102 -13.62 4.32 6.27
C PHE A 102 -13.95 5.75 5.86
N VAL A 103 -12.94 6.62 5.73
CA VAL A 103 -13.16 8.03 5.39
C VAL A 103 -13.85 8.18 4.03
N LEU A 104 -13.40 7.45 3.02
CA LEU A 104 -13.94 7.58 1.66
C LEU A 104 -15.32 6.93 1.52
N THR A 105 -15.59 5.80 2.19
CA THR A 105 -16.94 5.20 2.17
C THR A 105 -17.93 6.00 3.00
N GLN A 106 -17.56 6.44 4.21
CA GLN A 106 -18.50 7.05 5.14
C GLN A 106 -18.73 8.54 4.87
N LEU A 107 -17.70 9.28 4.42
CA LEU A 107 -17.83 10.72 4.17
C LEU A 107 -18.14 11.06 2.72
N LEU A 108 -17.63 10.29 1.75
CA LEU A 108 -17.91 10.52 0.33
C LEU A 108 -18.99 9.59 -0.22
N GLY A 109 -19.39 8.56 0.54
CA GLY A 109 -20.43 7.63 0.12
C GLY A 109 -20.02 6.74 -1.05
N ASP A 110 -18.72 6.49 -1.28
CA ASP A 110 -18.26 5.68 -2.42
C ASP A 110 -18.68 4.21 -2.26
N PRO A 111 -19.68 3.72 -3.03
CA PRO A 111 -20.18 2.36 -2.87
C PRO A 111 -19.26 1.32 -3.53
N ASN A 112 -18.29 1.77 -4.33
CA ASN A 112 -17.40 0.93 -5.13
C ASN A 112 -16.03 0.77 -4.48
N LEU A 113 -15.84 1.29 -3.26
CA LEU A 113 -14.58 1.19 -2.52
C LEU A 113 -14.59 -0.03 -1.59
N ARG A 114 -13.63 -0.92 -1.79
CA ARG A 114 -13.38 -2.09 -0.93
C ARG A 114 -12.01 -1.99 -0.27
N GLU A 115 -11.81 -2.76 0.79
CA GLU A 115 -10.49 -2.97 1.38
C GLU A 115 -9.96 -4.36 1.00
N HIS A 116 -8.66 -4.43 0.69
CA HIS A 116 -7.98 -5.70 0.48
C HIS A 116 -7.35 -6.20 1.77
N ASP A 117 -7.92 -7.25 2.35
CA ASP A 117 -7.46 -7.84 3.62
C ASP A 117 -6.03 -8.41 3.53
N ARG A 118 -5.56 -8.81 2.34
CA ARG A 118 -4.20 -9.35 2.14
C ARG A 118 -3.20 -8.24 1.85
N PHE A 119 -2.74 -7.57 2.89
CA PHE A 119 -1.88 -6.39 2.75
C PHE A 119 -0.51 -6.69 2.10
N TRP A 120 0.32 -5.66 1.92
CA TRP A 120 1.68 -5.82 1.37
C TRP A 120 2.50 -6.86 2.14
N ALA A 121 2.27 -6.97 3.44
CA ALA A 121 2.88 -8.00 4.27
C ALA A 121 2.69 -9.43 3.73
N GLU A 122 1.58 -9.70 3.05
CA GLU A 122 1.29 -10.98 2.45
C GLU A 122 1.68 -11.03 0.96
N TRP A 123 1.50 -9.93 0.22
CA TRP A 123 1.85 -9.87 -1.22
C TRP A 123 3.36 -9.85 -1.47
N GLY A 124 4.12 -9.11 -0.65
CA GLY A 124 5.55 -8.87 -0.85
C GLY A 124 6.45 -9.97 -0.30
N ASN A 125 5.88 -11.06 0.23
CA ASN A 125 6.61 -12.17 0.85
C ASN A 125 6.91 -13.32 -0.15
N PRO A 126 5.96 -13.81 -0.97
CA PRO A 126 6.25 -14.84 -1.95
C PRO A 126 7.20 -14.32 -3.05
N VAL A 127 8.10 -15.19 -3.53
CA VAL A 127 9.15 -14.83 -4.49
C VAL A 127 8.59 -14.60 -5.90
N ASP A 128 7.43 -15.20 -6.19
CA ASP A 128 6.76 -15.26 -7.49
C ASP A 128 5.70 -14.18 -7.71
N MET A 129 5.36 -13.40 -6.67
CA MET A 129 4.43 -12.29 -6.81
C MET A 129 5.09 -11.11 -7.54
N PRO A 130 4.38 -10.45 -8.47
CA PRO A 130 4.95 -9.34 -9.22
C PRO A 130 5.05 -8.09 -8.34
N VAL A 131 6.15 -7.36 -8.49
CA VAL A 131 6.50 -6.17 -7.71
C VAL A 131 7.07 -5.11 -8.65
N GLU A 132 6.52 -3.89 -8.59
CA GLU A 132 7.09 -2.69 -9.21
C GLU A 132 7.95 -1.92 -8.19
N LYS A 133 8.96 -1.20 -8.68
CA LYS A 133 9.93 -0.42 -7.87
C LYS A 133 9.97 1.02 -8.32
#